data_AF-A0ABD0N4T9-F1
#
_entry.id   AF-A0ABD0N4T9-F1
#
_cell.length_a   1.000
_cell.length_b   1.000
_cell.length_c   1.000
_cell.angle_alpha   90.00
_cell.angle_beta   90.00
_cell.angle_gamma   90.00
#
_symmetry.space_group_name_H-M   'P 1'
#
loop_
_entity.id
_entity.type
_entity.pdbx_description
1 polymer ?
#
loop_
_entity_poly.entity_id
_entity_poly.type
_entity_poly.pdbx_seq_one_letter_code
_entity_poly.pdbx_strand_id
1 'polypeptide(L)'
;ISVEVRVQDHVATVSSTLQYVNEEERPLEALFVFPLPAEAAVCHFSAKIGEQEIVAEVQDRESARDQYDDAVSSGQQTFLLEESAESPDVFKMSVGCLLAGQNAAVTIIYVTELAVQADHSLRFCLPAVLNPRYTPAGAGIVSEISSGAVPYTLTLSVHVSSPKPISKLESSCTLDPLVFLHSDHTQATVNLSPGHMFDKDVELFVYYQDTHQPSAIVEAGVNTAPP
;
A
#
# COMPACT_ATOMS: atom_id res chain seq x y z
N ILE A 1 -8.13 -4.35 -5.46
CA ILE A 1 -6.90 -3.81 -4.84
C ILE A 1 -5.72 -4.46 -5.53
N SER A 2 -4.79 -3.66 -6.06
CA SER A 2 -3.58 -4.18 -6.70
C SER A 2 -2.36 -3.72 -5.93
N VAL A 3 -1.47 -4.65 -5.59
CA VAL A 3 -0.25 -4.37 -4.84
C VAL A 3 0.95 -4.94 -5.58
N GLU A 4 1.95 -4.10 -5.85
CA GLU A 4 3.26 -4.51 -6.33
C GLU A 4 4.27 -4.32 -5.20
N VAL A 5 5.00 -5.38 -4.86
CA VAL A 5 6.05 -5.36 -3.85
C VAL A 5 7.39 -5.61 -4.54
N ARG A 6 8.34 -4.71 -4.36
CA ARG A 6 9.72 -4.87 -4.81
C ARG A 6 10.61 -4.99 -3.59
N VAL A 7 11.08 -6.20 -3.32
CA VAL A 7 12.07 -6.48 -2.28
C VAL A 7 13.45 -6.34 -2.88
N GLN A 8 14.23 -5.39 -2.38
CA GLN A 8 15.65 -5.24 -2.65
C GLN A 8 16.41 -5.54 -1.36
N ASP A 9 16.84 -6.79 -1.23
CA ASP A 9 17.49 -7.31 -0.03
C ASP A 9 16.67 -7.05 1.24
N HIS A 10 17.10 -6.12 2.11
CA HIS A 10 16.42 -5.84 3.39
C HIS A 10 15.32 -4.78 3.31
N VAL A 11 15.03 -4.21 2.13
CA VAL A 11 14.04 -3.14 1.96
C VAL A 11 12.96 -3.57 0.97
N ALA A 12 11.71 -3.22 1.26
CA ALA A 12 10.59 -3.35 0.32
C ALA A 12 10.06 -1.98 -0.08
N THR A 13 9.92 -1.77 -1.39
CA THR A 13 9.09 -0.71 -1.96
C THR A 13 7.75 -1.32 -2.31
N VAL A 14 6.66 -0.76 -1.78
CA VAL A 14 5.30 -1.23 -2.00
C VAL A 14 4.52 -0.18 -2.74
N SER A 15 3.90 -0.55 -3.86
CA SER A 15 2.96 0.28 -4.61
C SER A 15 1.58 -0.35 -4.52
N SER A 16 0.64 0.34 -3.87
CA SER A 16 -0.73 -0.13 -3.72
C SER A 16 -1.69 0.79 -4.46
N THR A 17 -2.48 0.23 -5.38
CA THR A 17 -3.55 0.92 -6.09
C THR A 17 -4.91 0.35 -5.70
N LEU A 18 -5.76 1.22 -5.16
CA LEU A 18 -7.15 0.91 -4.80
C LEU A 18 -8.07 1.55 -5.82
N GLN A 19 -9.05 0.78 -6.30
CA GLN A 19 -10.08 1.27 -7.20
C GLN A 19 -11.39 1.38 -6.44
N TYR A 20 -12.05 2.51 -6.60
CA TYR A 20 -13.33 2.82 -5.98
C TYR A 20 -14.30 3.32 -7.03
N VAL A 21 -15.58 3.01 -6.83
CA VAL A 21 -16.70 3.52 -7.60
C VAL A 21 -17.74 4.08 -6.63
N ASN A 22 -18.20 5.32 -6.89
CA ASN A 22 -19.36 5.85 -6.20
C ASN A 22 -20.62 5.21 -6.82
N GLU A 23 -21.21 4.22 -6.17
CA GLU A 23 -22.44 3.56 -6.64
C GLU A 23 -23.71 4.33 -6.28
N GLU A 24 -23.61 5.41 -5.50
CA GLU A 24 -24.76 6.23 -5.11
C GLU A 24 -25.22 7.14 -6.25
N GLU A 25 -26.49 7.57 -6.18
CA GLU A 25 -27.07 8.51 -7.15
C GLU A 25 -26.69 9.98 -6.87
N ARG A 26 -25.84 10.23 -5.87
CA ARG A 26 -25.43 11.58 -5.44
C ARG A 26 -23.91 11.67 -5.25
N PRO A 27 -23.33 12.88 -5.39
CA PRO A 27 -21.95 13.09 -5.00
C PRO A 27 -21.73 12.75 -3.52
N LEU A 28 -20.58 12.16 -3.20
CA LEU A 28 -20.17 11.85 -1.84
C LEU A 28 -18.73 12.25 -1.58
N GLU A 29 -18.40 12.34 -0.30
CA GLU A 29 -17.03 12.34 0.18
C GLU A 29 -16.66 10.91 0.57
N ALA A 30 -15.53 10.41 0.07
CA ALA A 30 -15.06 9.07 0.38
C ALA A 30 -13.82 9.15 1.29
N LEU A 31 -13.82 8.36 2.37
CA LEU A 31 -12.70 8.23 3.30
C LEU A 31 -12.06 6.85 3.15
N PHE A 32 -10.75 6.84 2.88
CA PHE A 32 -9.95 5.63 2.78
C PHE A 32 -8.97 5.59 3.95
N VAL A 33 -8.88 4.42 4.58
CA VAL A 33 -7.96 4.21 5.71
C VAL A 33 -6.95 3.14 5.32
N PHE A 34 -5.68 3.52 5.39
CA PHE A 34 -4.54 2.69 5.02
C PHE A 34 -3.73 2.37 6.28
N PRO A 35 -3.77 1.12 6.76
CA PRO A 35 -2.78 0.66 7.72
C PRO A 35 -1.43 0.52 7.02
N LEU A 36 -0.45 1.31 7.45
CA LEU A 36 0.94 1.20 7.00
C LEU A 36 1.80 0.71 8.16
N PRO A 37 2.88 -0.06 7.91
CA PRO A 37 3.85 -0.35 8.96
C PRO A 37 4.32 0.97 9.61
N ALA A 38 4.47 1.00 10.94
CA ALA A 38 4.87 2.21 11.67
C ALA A 38 6.20 2.80 11.15
N GLU A 39 7.10 1.93 10.70
CA GLU A 39 8.42 2.31 10.17
C GLU A 39 8.42 2.51 8.64
N ALA A 40 7.24 2.56 8.01
CA ALA A 40 7.13 2.85 6.60
C ALA A 40 7.26 4.35 6.33
N ALA A 41 8.01 4.69 5.29
CA ALA A 41 8.06 6.05 4.77
C ALA A 41 7.23 6.14 3.49
N VAL A 42 6.20 6.98 3.48
CA VAL A 42 5.39 7.26 2.29
C VAL A 42 6.21 8.12 1.33
N CYS A 43 6.43 7.61 0.12
CA CYS A 43 7.27 8.26 -0.90
C CYS A 43 6.45 8.97 -1.97
N HIS A 44 5.26 8.44 -2.29
CA HIS A 44 4.40 9.00 -3.32
C HIS A 44 2.94 8.72 -3.00
N PHE A 45 2.12 9.69 -3.36
CA PHE A 45 0.67 9.54 -3.32
C PHE A 45 0.04 10.22 -4.52
N SER A 46 -0.85 9.52 -5.21
CA SER A 46 -1.70 10.13 -6.23
C SER A 46 -3.09 9.54 -6.24
N ALA A 47 -4.04 10.35 -6.68
CA ALA A 47 -5.40 9.93 -6.93
C ALA A 47 -5.81 10.33 -8.34
N LYS A 48 -6.43 9.40 -9.05
CA LYS A 48 -6.89 9.58 -10.41
C LYS A 48 -8.41 9.46 -10.47
N ILE A 49 -9.06 10.51 -10.94
CA ILE A 49 -10.50 10.53 -11.20
C ILE A 49 -10.71 10.80 -12.69
N GLY A 50 -11.35 9.86 -13.39
CA GLY A 50 -11.47 9.92 -14.85
C GLY A 50 -10.09 9.98 -15.52
N GLU A 51 -9.79 11.07 -16.21
CA GLU A 51 -8.49 11.31 -16.86
C GLU A 51 -7.53 12.17 -16.02
N GLN A 52 -8.02 12.84 -14.99
CA GLN A 52 -7.22 13.74 -14.17
C GLN A 52 -6.51 12.96 -13.06
N GLU A 53 -5.18 13.07 -13.04
CA GLU A 53 -4.35 12.60 -11.93
C GLU A 53 -3.94 13.79 -11.06
N ILE A 54 -4.13 13.64 -9.76
CA ILE A 54 -3.71 14.59 -8.74
C ILE A 54 -2.63 13.92 -7.91
N VAL A 55 -1.44 14.51 -7.92
CA VAL A 55 -0.29 14.06 -7.12
C VAL A 55 -0.26 14.89 -5.84
N ALA A 56 -0.12 14.25 -4.69
CA ALA A 56 -0.05 14.96 -3.42
C ALA A 56 1.25 15.75 -3.30
N GLU A 57 1.13 16.96 -2.77
CA GLU A 57 2.26 17.78 -2.34
C GLU A 57 2.29 17.80 -0.81
N VAL A 58 3.47 17.64 -0.23
CA VAL A 58 3.63 17.68 1.23
C VAL A 58 3.46 19.11 1.71
N GLN A 59 2.53 19.33 2.64
CA GLN A 59 2.23 20.63 3.21
C GLN A 59 2.08 20.54 4.74
N ASP A 60 2.06 21.69 5.41
CA ASP A 60 1.67 21.77 6.81
C ASP A 60 0.23 21.26 7.00
N ARG A 61 0.00 20.54 8.10
CA ARG A 61 -1.25 19.82 8.36
C ARG A 61 -2.48 20.76 8.41
N GLU A 62 -2.39 21.87 9.12
CA GLU A 62 -3.53 22.81 9.23
C GLU A 62 -3.80 23.47 7.90
N SER A 63 -2.74 23.88 7.20
CA SER A 63 -2.84 24.50 5.87
C SER A 63 -3.47 23.57 4.82
N ALA A 64 -3.15 22.27 4.88
CA ALA A 64 -3.71 21.26 3.98
C ALA A 64 -5.20 21.00 4.25
N ARG A 65 -5.62 21.01 5.52
CA ARG A 65 -7.02 20.87 5.93
C ARG A 65 -7.88 22.05 5.50
N ASP A 66 -7.41 23.27 5.76
CA ASP A 66 -8.16 24.48 5.39
C ASP A 66 -8.38 24.54 3.87
N GLN A 67 -7.35 24.23 3.07
CA GLN A 67 -7.47 24.14 1.61
C GLN A 67 -8.44 23.05 1.15
N TYR A 68 -8.44 21.90 1.83
CA TYR A 68 -9.38 20.82 1.54
C TYR A 68 -10.83 21.23 1.81
N ASP A 69 -11.11 21.79 2.99
CA ASP A 69 -12.45 22.21 3.41
C ASP A 69 -13.01 23.33 2.51
N ASP A 70 -12.16 24.30 2.13
CA ASP A 70 -12.52 25.35 1.18
C ASP A 70 -12.87 24.80 -0.21
N ALA A 71 -12.10 23.81 -0.69
CA ALA A 71 -12.36 23.15 -1.97
C ALA A 71 -13.66 22.33 -1.93
N VAL A 72 -13.89 21.54 -0.88
CA VAL A 72 -15.12 20.74 -0.70
C VAL A 72 -16.35 21.64 -0.60
N SER A 73 -16.29 22.72 0.20
CA SER A 73 -17.40 23.66 0.35
C SER A 73 -17.73 24.41 -0.95
N SER A 74 -16.74 24.58 -1.82
CA SER A 74 -16.88 25.14 -3.17
C SER A 74 -17.33 24.11 -4.22
N GLY A 75 -17.55 22.86 -3.83
CA GLY A 75 -17.95 21.76 -4.73
C GLY A 75 -16.84 21.30 -5.67
N GLN A 76 -15.58 21.61 -5.37
CA GLN A 76 -14.42 21.19 -6.15
C GLN A 76 -13.97 19.79 -5.74
N GLN A 77 -13.54 19.00 -6.72
CA GLN A 77 -12.93 17.71 -6.44
C GLN A 77 -11.53 17.94 -5.87
N THR A 78 -11.30 17.41 -4.67
CA THR A 78 -10.05 17.62 -3.92
C THR A 78 -9.68 16.36 -3.15
N PHE A 79 -8.41 16.28 -2.76
CA PHE A 79 -7.86 15.13 -2.05
C PHE A 79 -7.01 15.62 -0.88
N LEU A 80 -7.09 14.89 0.22
CA LEU A 80 -6.28 15.14 1.41
C LEU A 80 -5.81 13.79 1.94
N LEU A 81 -4.50 13.63 2.11
CA LEU A 81 -3.89 12.49 2.80
C LEU A 81 -3.27 12.99 4.10
N GLU A 82 -3.60 12.34 5.21
CA GLU A 82 -3.05 12.68 6.52
C GLU A 82 -2.72 11.43 7.33
N GLU A 83 -1.63 11.51 8.09
CA GLU A 83 -1.37 10.60 9.20
C GLU A 83 -2.41 10.83 10.31
N SER A 84 -2.98 9.75 10.83
CA SER A 84 -3.96 9.78 11.89
C SER A 84 -3.33 10.25 13.21
N ALA A 85 -3.93 11.28 13.83
CA ALA A 85 -3.50 11.75 15.15
C ALA A 85 -3.67 10.70 16.27
N GLU A 86 -4.51 9.69 16.04
CA GLU A 86 -4.83 8.64 17.00
C GLU A 86 -3.87 7.45 16.89
N SER A 87 -3.22 7.26 15.73
CA SER A 87 -2.41 6.07 15.44
C SER A 87 -1.42 6.35 14.31
N PRO A 88 -0.09 6.31 14.57
CA PRO A 88 0.93 6.67 13.58
C PRO A 88 1.06 5.65 12.44
N ASP A 89 0.57 4.43 12.63
CA ASP A 89 0.50 3.36 11.63
C ASP A 89 -0.75 3.46 10.73
N VAL A 90 -1.48 4.58 10.77
CA VAL A 90 -2.74 4.76 10.06
C VAL A 90 -2.73 6.05 9.26
N PHE A 91 -2.86 5.92 7.94
CA PHE A 91 -3.06 7.04 7.04
C PHE A 91 -4.51 7.11 6.58
N LYS A 92 -5.05 8.33 6.51
CA LYS A 92 -6.43 8.62 6.09
C LYS A 92 -6.37 9.45 4.83
N MET A 93 -7.04 9.01 3.75
CA MET A 93 -7.25 9.83 2.56
C MET A 93 -8.73 10.18 2.40
N SER A 94 -9.03 11.47 2.33
CA SER A 94 -10.35 11.98 1.98
C SER A 94 -10.40 12.37 0.50
N VAL A 95 -11.44 11.95 -0.20
CA VAL A 95 -11.76 12.32 -1.59
C VAL A 95 -13.03 13.15 -1.58
N GLY A 96 -12.88 14.45 -1.82
CA GLY A 96 -13.99 15.40 -1.86
C GLY A 96 -14.77 15.34 -3.18
N CYS A 97 -16.09 15.41 -3.09
CA CYS A 97 -16.99 15.60 -4.23
C CYS A 97 -16.84 14.56 -5.36
N LEU A 98 -16.77 13.27 -5.03
CA LEU A 98 -16.79 12.20 -6.02
C LEU A 98 -18.21 12.01 -6.57
N LEU A 99 -18.39 12.22 -7.87
CA LEU A 99 -19.72 12.24 -8.51
C LEU A 99 -20.36 10.85 -8.58
N ALA A 100 -21.68 10.81 -8.74
CA ALA A 100 -22.45 9.57 -8.93
C ALA A 100 -21.91 8.75 -10.11
N GLY A 101 -21.65 7.46 -9.91
CA GLY A 101 -21.08 6.54 -10.90
C GLY A 101 -19.61 6.79 -11.24
N GLN A 102 -18.93 7.74 -10.58
CA GLN A 102 -17.55 8.10 -10.91
C GLN A 102 -16.55 7.17 -10.23
N ASN A 103 -15.48 6.84 -10.96
CA ASN A 103 -14.39 6.02 -10.47
C ASN A 103 -13.23 6.88 -9.95
N ALA A 104 -12.62 6.43 -8.85
CA ALA A 104 -11.37 6.94 -8.34
C ALA A 104 -10.34 5.80 -8.21
N ALA A 105 -9.10 6.04 -8.64
CA ALA A 105 -7.98 5.14 -8.41
C ALA A 105 -6.96 5.84 -7.51
N VAL A 106 -6.68 5.26 -6.36
CA VAL A 106 -5.79 5.84 -5.34
C VAL A 106 -4.53 5.01 -5.28
N THR A 107 -3.38 5.63 -5.48
CA THR A 107 -2.08 5.00 -5.47
C THR A 107 -1.24 5.54 -4.32
N ILE A 108 -0.76 4.64 -3.47
CA ILE A 108 0.21 4.94 -2.42
C ILE A 108 1.48 4.12 -2.66
N ILE A 109 2.63 4.78 -2.59
CA ILE A 109 3.94 4.14 -2.65
C ILE A 109 4.68 4.45 -1.36
N TYR A 110 5.15 3.40 -0.69
CA TYR A 110 5.95 3.52 0.52
C TYR A 110 7.12 2.55 0.51
N VAL A 111 8.15 2.88 1.29
CA VAL A 111 9.28 2.00 1.56
C VAL A 111 9.28 1.54 3.01
N THR A 112 9.74 0.32 3.27
CA THR A 112 9.82 -0.23 4.62
C THR A 112 10.96 -1.25 4.72
N GLU A 113 11.60 -1.34 5.89
CA GLU A 113 12.62 -2.35 6.18
C GLU A 113 11.95 -3.69 6.56
N LEU A 114 12.49 -4.81 6.06
CA LEU A 114 12.01 -6.14 6.40
C LEU A 114 12.63 -6.60 7.71
N ALA A 115 11.79 -7.10 8.62
CA ALA A 115 12.24 -7.56 9.91
C ALA A 115 12.99 -8.89 9.79
N VAL A 116 14.24 -8.93 10.26
CA VAL A 116 15.04 -10.16 10.36
C VAL A 116 14.47 -11.07 11.46
N GLN A 117 14.12 -12.29 11.09
CA GLN A 117 13.60 -13.31 12.01
C GLN A 117 14.72 -14.15 12.63
N ALA A 118 14.39 -14.92 13.66
CA ALA A 118 15.34 -15.80 14.36
C ALA A 118 15.95 -16.90 13.47
N ASP A 119 15.24 -17.30 12.41
CA ASP A 119 15.70 -18.26 11.40
C ASP A 119 16.43 -17.59 10.22
N HIS A 120 16.76 -16.30 10.35
CA HIS A 120 17.39 -15.46 9.34
C HIS A 120 16.54 -15.17 8.10
N SER A 121 15.24 -15.47 8.13
CA SER A 121 14.33 -14.96 7.10
C SER A 121 14.07 -13.47 7.24
N LEU A 122 13.78 -12.82 6.11
CA LEU A 122 13.29 -11.45 6.07
C LEU A 122 11.78 -11.46 5.97
N ARG A 123 11.11 -10.89 6.96
CA ARG A 123 9.65 -10.83 7.04
C ARG A 123 9.13 -9.51 6.47
N PHE A 124 8.31 -9.63 5.44
CA PHE A 124 7.43 -8.56 4.96
C PHE A 124 5.99 -8.85 5.40
N CYS A 125 5.26 -7.81 5.79
CA CYS A 125 3.85 -7.90 6.14
C CYS A 125 3.08 -6.84 5.36
N LEU A 126 2.09 -7.28 4.58
CA LEU A 126 1.06 -6.41 4.02
C LEU A 126 -0.19 -6.53 4.89
N PRO A 127 -0.55 -5.46 5.63
CA PRO A 127 -1.81 -5.41 6.35
C PRO A 127 -2.98 -5.56 5.38
N ALA A 128 -3.76 -6.60 5.54
CA ALA A 128 -4.92 -6.89 4.69
C ALA A 128 -6.21 -7.07 5.51
N VAL A 129 -6.11 -7.09 6.85
CA VAL A 129 -7.28 -7.06 7.72
C VAL A 129 -7.62 -5.61 8.07
N LEU A 130 -8.84 -5.19 7.74
CA LEU A 130 -9.43 -3.98 8.32
C LEU A 130 -9.80 -4.27 9.78
N ASN A 131 -8.80 -4.23 10.66
CA ASN A 131 -8.99 -4.37 12.10
C ASN A 131 -9.88 -3.20 12.59
N PRO A 132 -10.89 -3.44 13.45
CA PRO A 132 -11.74 -2.38 14.01
C PRO A 132 -10.99 -1.17 14.56
N ARG A 133 -9.72 -1.34 15.02
CA ARG A 133 -8.83 -0.25 15.43
C ARG A 133 -8.58 0.82 14.36
N TYR A 134 -8.72 0.46 13.08
CA TYR A 134 -8.57 1.38 11.94
C TYR A 134 -9.87 2.10 11.58
N THR A 135 -10.93 1.96 12.37
CA THR A 135 -12.19 2.68 12.16
C THR A 135 -12.12 4.02 12.89
N PRO A 136 -12.08 5.16 12.18
CA PRO A 136 -12.16 6.48 12.81
C PRO A 136 -13.39 6.60 13.71
N ALA A 137 -13.21 7.09 14.94
CA ALA A 137 -14.32 7.37 15.83
C ALA A 137 -15.16 8.55 15.30
N GLY A 138 -16.49 8.39 15.21
CA GLY A 138 -17.41 9.49 14.92
C GLY A 138 -17.55 9.90 13.45
N ALA A 139 -16.79 9.29 12.52
CA ALA A 139 -17.12 9.37 11.12
C ALA A 139 -18.33 8.45 10.87
N GLY A 140 -19.37 8.93 10.19
CA GLY A 140 -20.51 8.13 9.74
C GLY A 140 -20.13 7.16 8.61
N ILE A 141 -18.97 6.52 8.74
CA ILE A 141 -18.50 5.48 7.83
C ILE A 141 -19.41 4.30 8.04
N VAL A 142 -19.96 3.78 6.96
CA VAL A 142 -20.66 2.49 6.95
C VAL A 142 -19.63 1.40 7.25
N SER A 143 -19.28 1.24 8.52
CA SER A 143 -18.42 0.18 9.01
C SER A 143 -19.27 -1.07 9.20
N GLU A 144 -19.78 -1.61 8.10
CA GLU A 144 -20.40 -2.93 8.10
C GLU A 144 -20.05 -3.65 6.79
N ILE A 145 -18.80 -4.10 6.67
CA ILE A 145 -18.56 -5.33 5.89
C ILE A 145 -19.09 -6.48 6.77
N SER A 146 -20.40 -6.62 6.76
CA SER A 146 -21.18 -7.55 7.56
C SER A 146 -20.98 -8.97 7.05
N SER A 147 -19.90 -9.66 7.44
CA SER A 147 -19.69 -11.13 7.27
C SER A 147 -20.07 -11.72 5.89
N GLY A 148 -20.12 -10.89 4.85
CA GLY A 148 -20.52 -11.23 3.49
C GLY A 148 -19.31 -11.37 2.58
N ALA A 149 -19.57 -11.74 1.31
CA ALA A 149 -18.53 -11.72 0.29
C ALA A 149 -17.97 -10.30 0.16
N VAL A 150 -16.69 -10.15 0.46
CA VAL A 150 -15.96 -8.89 0.29
C VAL A 150 -16.03 -8.52 -1.20
N PRO A 151 -16.57 -7.35 -1.60
CA PRO A 151 -16.84 -7.03 -3.00
C PRO A 151 -15.59 -6.70 -3.82
N TYR A 152 -14.41 -6.83 -3.22
CA TYR A 152 -13.12 -6.51 -3.83
C TYR A 152 -12.16 -7.69 -3.71
N THR A 153 -11.27 -7.80 -4.70
CA THR A 153 -10.18 -8.78 -4.70
C THR A 153 -8.85 -8.11 -4.37
N LEU A 154 -7.90 -8.90 -3.88
CA LEU A 154 -6.49 -8.52 -3.76
C LEU A 154 -5.68 -9.23 -4.83
N THR A 155 -4.98 -8.46 -5.65
CA THR A 155 -3.86 -8.96 -6.48
C THR A 155 -2.56 -8.47 -5.86
N LEU A 156 -1.61 -9.37 -5.68
CA LEU A 156 -0.30 -9.06 -5.15
C LEU A 156 0.76 -9.73 -6.01
N SER A 157 1.70 -8.92 -6.48
CA SER A 157 2.88 -9.36 -7.23
C SER A 157 4.13 -8.93 -6.50
N VAL A 158 5.03 -9.89 -6.26
CA VAL A 158 6.27 -9.68 -5.53
C VAL A 158 7.42 -9.93 -6.49
N HIS A 159 8.35 -8.98 -6.52
CA HIS A 159 9.64 -9.09 -7.18
C HIS A 159 10.72 -8.99 -6.13
N VAL A 160 11.59 -10.00 -6.06
CA VAL A 160 12.71 -10.04 -5.14
C VAL A 160 14.00 -9.92 -5.94
N SER A 161 14.89 -9.04 -5.51
CA SER A 161 16.23 -8.88 -6.03
C SER A 161 17.21 -8.82 -4.86
N SER A 162 18.27 -9.62 -4.90
CA SER A 162 19.33 -9.62 -3.89
C SER A 162 20.68 -9.93 -4.54
N PRO A 163 21.79 -9.41 -4.01
CA PRO A 163 23.14 -9.85 -4.39
C PRO A 163 23.41 -11.32 -4.04
N LYS A 164 22.57 -11.93 -3.18
CA LYS A 164 22.70 -13.33 -2.75
C LYS A 164 21.62 -14.19 -3.43
N PRO A 165 21.91 -15.46 -3.73
CA PRO A 165 20.90 -16.37 -4.26
C PRO A 165 19.70 -16.52 -3.32
N ILE A 166 18.50 -16.40 -3.86
CA ILE A 166 17.25 -16.65 -3.15
C ILE A 166 17.09 -18.16 -2.98
N SER A 167 16.99 -18.62 -1.74
CA SER A 167 16.84 -20.03 -1.37
C SER A 167 15.39 -20.49 -1.48
N LYS A 168 14.48 -19.76 -0.83
CA LYS A 168 13.04 -20.02 -0.86
C LYS A 168 12.26 -18.77 -0.45
N LEU A 169 10.97 -18.78 -0.73
CA LEU A 169 10.00 -17.78 -0.29
C LEU A 169 8.78 -18.51 0.27
N GLU A 170 8.39 -18.16 1.49
CA GLU A 170 7.24 -18.74 2.19
C GLU A 170 6.21 -17.65 2.51
N SER A 171 4.96 -18.04 2.74
CA SER A 171 3.88 -17.11 3.06
C SER A 171 2.81 -17.69 3.96
N SER A 172 2.13 -16.81 4.71
CA SER A 172 0.90 -17.12 5.46
C SER A 172 -0.31 -17.39 4.54
N CYS A 173 -0.20 -17.07 3.24
CA CYS A 173 -1.22 -17.23 2.21
C CYS A 173 -0.74 -18.09 1.05
N THR A 174 -1.68 -18.59 0.24
CA THR A 174 -1.36 -19.41 -0.94
C THR A 174 -0.73 -18.54 -2.02
N LEU A 175 0.44 -18.95 -2.49
CA LEU A 175 1.15 -18.29 -3.58
C LEU A 175 1.19 -19.18 -4.81
N ASP A 176 1.28 -18.55 -5.97
CA ASP A 176 1.66 -19.22 -7.20
C ASP A 176 3.12 -19.74 -7.08
N PRO A 177 3.55 -20.70 -7.92
CA PRO A 177 4.93 -21.17 -7.88
C PRO A 177 5.95 -20.04 -8.04
N LEU A 178 6.99 -20.03 -7.19
CA LEU A 178 8.10 -19.09 -7.28
C LEU A 178 8.83 -19.27 -8.62
N VAL A 179 9.03 -18.16 -9.35
CA VAL A 179 9.72 -18.15 -10.64
C VAL A 179 11.03 -17.39 -10.51
N PHE A 180 12.17 -18.06 -10.73
CA PHE A 180 13.47 -17.42 -10.83
C PHE A 180 13.66 -16.80 -12.22
N LEU A 181 14.11 -15.54 -12.26
CA LEU A 181 14.29 -14.81 -13.52
C LEU A 181 15.66 -15.08 -14.17
N HIS A 182 16.61 -15.54 -13.37
CA HIS A 182 18.00 -15.80 -13.77
C HIS A 182 18.51 -17.11 -13.15
N SER A 183 19.53 -17.72 -13.77
CA SER A 183 20.10 -19.00 -13.33
C SER A 183 20.92 -18.90 -12.03
N ASP A 184 21.33 -17.69 -11.64
CA ASP A 184 22.03 -17.42 -10.38
C ASP A 184 21.06 -17.25 -9.19
N HIS A 185 19.76 -17.28 -9.45
CA HIS A 185 18.68 -17.14 -8.47
C HIS A 185 18.74 -15.82 -7.68
N THR A 186 19.38 -14.77 -8.20
CA THR A 186 19.47 -13.46 -7.54
C THR A 186 18.18 -12.64 -7.69
N GLN A 187 17.33 -13.02 -8.65
CA GLN A 187 16.03 -12.41 -8.89
C GLN A 187 14.93 -13.45 -9.02
N ALA A 188 13.80 -13.20 -8.38
CA ALA A 188 12.63 -14.05 -8.46
C ALA A 188 11.33 -13.24 -8.40
N THR A 189 10.25 -13.85 -8.89
CA THR A 189 8.91 -13.29 -8.78
C THR A 189 7.92 -14.34 -8.29
N VAL A 190 6.92 -13.88 -7.54
CA VAL A 190 5.81 -14.70 -7.06
C VAL A 190 4.55 -13.86 -6.95
N ASN A 191 3.39 -14.46 -7.21
CA ASN A 191 2.10 -13.81 -7.05
C ASN A 191 1.29 -14.48 -5.94
N LEU A 192 0.43 -13.69 -5.30
CA LEU A 192 -0.62 -14.22 -4.45
C LEU A 192 -1.65 -14.95 -5.32
N SER A 193 -1.95 -16.20 -4.97
CA SER A 193 -2.99 -16.95 -5.68
C SER A 193 -4.36 -16.29 -5.46
N PRO A 194 -5.28 -16.38 -6.44
CA PRO A 194 -6.61 -15.79 -6.31
C PRO A 194 -7.39 -16.31 -5.09
N GLY A 195 -8.27 -15.46 -4.54
CA GLY A 195 -9.22 -15.87 -3.49
C GLY A 195 -8.84 -15.50 -2.06
N HIS A 196 -7.95 -14.52 -1.86
CA HIS A 196 -7.67 -13.96 -0.53
C HIS A 196 -8.95 -13.45 0.15
N MET A 197 -9.18 -13.85 1.40
CA MET A 197 -10.43 -13.59 2.13
C MET A 197 -10.40 -12.35 3.02
N PHE A 198 -9.24 -11.66 3.12
CA PHE A 198 -9.05 -10.50 4.02
C PHE A 198 -9.31 -10.83 5.50
N ASP A 199 -9.13 -12.10 5.88
CA ASP A 199 -9.26 -12.65 7.23
C ASP A 199 -7.94 -12.64 8.02
N LYS A 200 -6.83 -12.39 7.33
CA LYS A 200 -5.47 -12.26 7.87
C LYS A 200 -4.61 -11.36 6.98
N ASP A 201 -3.49 -10.92 7.52
CA ASP A 201 -2.47 -10.18 6.78
C ASP A 201 -1.68 -11.13 5.87
N VAL A 202 -1.15 -10.58 4.78
CA VAL A 202 -0.27 -11.33 3.87
C VAL A 202 1.15 -11.18 4.38
N GLU A 203 1.69 -12.25 4.95
CA GLU A 203 3.07 -12.31 5.42
C GLU A 203 3.91 -13.06 4.40
N LEU A 204 5.10 -12.54 4.11
CA LEU A 204 6.10 -13.15 3.24
C LEU A 204 7.42 -13.31 4.00
N PHE A 205 8.05 -14.46 3.84
CA PHE A 205 9.35 -14.78 4.44
C PHE A 205 10.34 -15.10 3.32
N VAL A 206 11.31 -14.23 3.12
CA VAL A 206 12.35 -14.39 2.09
C VAL A 206 13.61 -14.95 2.72
N TYR A 207 14.16 -16.02 2.12
CA TYR A 207 15.37 -16.67 2.60
C TYR A 207 16.48 -16.53 1.55
N TYR A 208 17.62 -15.99 1.95
CA TYR A 208 18.82 -15.92 1.12
C TYR A 208 19.82 -17.02 1.49
N GLN A 209 20.64 -17.42 0.52
CA GLN A 209 21.85 -18.20 0.75
C GLN A 209 22.99 -17.28 1.22
N ASP A 210 24.04 -17.84 1.81
CA ASP A 210 25.27 -17.11 2.16
C ASP A 210 25.06 -15.83 2.99
N THR A 211 24.09 -15.85 3.91
CA THR A 211 23.72 -14.69 4.75
C THR A 211 24.89 -14.13 5.56
N HIS A 212 25.89 -14.95 5.86
CA HIS A 212 27.12 -14.59 6.56
C HIS A 212 28.10 -13.71 5.76
N GLN A 213 27.96 -13.63 4.43
CA GLN A 213 28.82 -12.77 3.61
C GLN A 213 28.30 -11.32 3.62
N PRO A 214 29.15 -10.32 3.86
CA PRO A 214 28.72 -8.92 3.85
C PRO A 214 28.36 -8.48 2.43
N SER A 215 27.26 -7.74 2.30
CA SER A 215 26.80 -7.12 1.06
C SER A 215 26.27 -5.73 1.34
N ALA A 216 26.29 -4.86 0.33
CA ALA A 216 25.67 -3.54 0.38
C ALA A 216 24.95 -3.28 -0.94
N ILE A 217 23.80 -2.62 -0.86
CA ILE A 217 23.04 -2.14 -2.02
C ILE A 217 23.00 -0.63 -1.94
N VAL A 218 23.14 0.00 -3.11
CA VAL A 218 22.97 1.44 -3.28
C VAL A 218 21.90 1.63 -4.33
N GLU A 219 20.80 2.27 -3.94
CA GLU A 219 19.81 2.77 -4.89
C GLU A 219 20.26 4.14 -5.37
N ALA A 220 20.37 4.32 -6.69
CA ALA A 220 20.71 5.62 -7.26
C ALA A 220 19.48 6.54 -7.14
N GLY A 221 19.69 7.73 -6.58
CA GLY A 221 18.64 8.76 -6.54
C GLY A 221 18.17 9.14 -7.94
N VAL A 222 16.93 9.62 -8.05
CA VAL A 222 16.37 10.09 -9.32
C VAL A 222 17.11 11.38 -9.73
N ASN A 223 17.78 11.37 -10.88
CA ASN A 223 18.55 12.52 -11.39
C ASN A 223 17.73 13.80 -11.62
N THR A 224 16.39 13.72 -11.54
CA THR A 224 15.46 14.83 -11.75
C THR A 224 14.79 15.33 -10.47
N ALA A 225 15.14 14.79 -9.29
CA ALA A 225 14.60 15.29 -8.04
C ALA A 225 15.14 16.71 -7.75
N PRO A 226 14.28 17.68 -7.40
CA PRO A 226 14.74 19.00 -6.95
C PRO A 226 15.55 18.85 -5.64
N PRO A 227 16.57 19.69 -5.43
CA PRO A 227 17.45 19.64 -4.26
C PRO A 227 16.75 20.02 -2.95
#